data_AF-A0A962HTD2-F1
#
_entry.id   AF-A0A962HTD2-F1
#
_cell.length_a   1.000
_cell.length_b   1.000
_cell.length_c   1.000
_cell.angle_alpha   90.00
_cell.angle_beta   90.00
_cell.angle_gamma   90.00
#
_symmetry.space_group_name_H-M   'P 1'
#
loop_
_entity.id
_entity.type
_entity.pdbx_description
1 polymer ?
#
loop_
_entity_poly.entity_id
_entity_poly.type
_entity_poly.pdbx_seq_one_letter_code
_entity_poly.pdbx_strand_id
1 'polypeptide(L)'
;VDTLYANTRNNPIEDIESHLPLRVDRYELREDVCGAGQWRGGLGSVREFVYLDDGAASVEGDGAFEGDGALEDDGAPETDEGA
;
A
#
# COMPACT_ATOMS: atom_id res chain seq x y z
N VAL A 1 -13.59 12.66 -5.29
CA VAL A 1 -12.28 12.44 -5.94
C VAL A 1 -12.36 11.03 -6.52
N ASP A 2 -12.41 10.97 -7.84
CA ASP A 2 -12.89 9.82 -8.60
C ASP A 2 -11.74 8.82 -8.85
N THR A 3 -12.04 7.52 -8.65
CA THR A 3 -11.49 6.22 -9.11
C THR A 3 -10.10 6.08 -9.79
N LEU A 4 -9.40 7.16 -10.17
CA LEU A 4 -8.11 7.16 -10.86
C LEU A 4 -6.96 6.58 -10.03
N TYR A 5 -7.00 6.71 -8.70
CA TYR A 5 -5.95 6.18 -7.81
C TYR A 5 -6.10 4.69 -7.47
N ALA A 6 -7.30 4.13 -7.61
CA ALA A 6 -7.56 2.72 -7.24
C ALA A 6 -6.89 1.72 -8.20
N ASN A 7 -6.57 2.14 -9.43
CA ASN A 7 -6.02 1.29 -10.49
C ASN A 7 -4.72 1.84 -11.11
N THR A 8 -3.97 2.66 -10.36
CA THR A 8 -2.63 3.06 -10.83
C THR A 8 -1.72 1.85 -10.69
N ARG A 9 -1.38 1.22 -11.83
CA ARG A 9 -0.37 0.17 -11.85
C ARG A 9 0.86 0.67 -11.13
N ASN A 10 1.46 -0.23 -10.37
CA ASN A 10 2.75 0.04 -9.81
C ASN A 10 3.75 0.44 -10.92
N ASN A 11 4.38 1.61 -10.78
CA ASN A 11 5.41 2.05 -11.70
C ASN A 11 6.70 1.23 -11.42
N PRO A 12 7.29 0.54 -12.43
CA PRO A 12 8.52 -0.22 -12.25
C PRO A 12 9.68 0.69 -11.84
N ILE A 13 10.55 0.22 -10.95
CA ILE A 13 11.63 1.07 -10.40
C ILE A 13 12.57 1.55 -11.50
N GLU A 14 12.75 0.77 -12.57
CA GLU A 14 13.58 1.12 -13.73
C GLU A 14 13.03 2.34 -14.48
N ASP A 15 11.71 2.49 -14.55
CA ASP A 15 11.08 3.66 -15.17
C ASP A 15 11.24 4.90 -14.27
N ILE A 16 11.14 4.75 -12.95
CA ILE A 16 11.40 5.83 -11.99
C ILE A 16 12.85 6.34 -12.10
N GLU A 17 13.83 5.43 -12.01
CA GLU A 17 15.25 5.79 -12.00
C GLU A 17 15.76 6.31 -13.36
N SER A 18 15.09 5.97 -14.47
CA SER A 18 15.46 6.48 -15.79
C SER A 18 14.91 7.86 -16.11
N HIS A 19 13.84 8.29 -15.44
CA HIS A 19 13.17 9.57 -15.71
C HIS A 19 13.37 10.62 -14.62
N LEU A 20 13.73 10.22 -13.39
CA LEU A 20 13.90 11.12 -12.25
C LEU A 20 15.31 10.96 -11.65
N PRO A 21 15.88 12.03 -11.04
CA PRO A 21 17.14 11.95 -10.32
C PRO A 21 16.95 11.29 -8.94
N LEU A 22 16.35 10.10 -8.94
CA LEU A 22 16.04 9.30 -7.77
C LEU A 22 16.62 7.90 -7.93
N ARG A 23 16.97 7.28 -6.80
CA ARG A 23 17.24 5.85 -6.68
C ARG A 23 16.25 5.20 -5.74
N VAL A 24 15.80 3.99 -6.05
CA VAL A 24 14.96 3.19 -5.17
C VAL A 24 15.84 2.20 -4.39
N ASP A 25 16.16 2.54 -3.15
CA ASP A 25 17.04 1.71 -2.31
C ASP A 25 16.29 0.53 -1.66
N ARG A 26 14.97 0.67 -1.47
CA ARG A 26 14.11 -0.37 -0.91
C ARG A 26 12.77 -0.41 -1.62
N TYR A 27 12.32 -1.62 -1.95
CA TYR A 27 10.95 -1.82 -2.39
C TYR A 27 10.39 -3.18 -1.92
N GLU A 28 9.57 -3.15 -0.87
CA GLU A 28 9.12 -4.34 -0.14
C GLU A 28 7.68 -4.24 0.35
N LEU A 29 7.09 -5.34 0.81
CA LEU A 29 5.82 -5.34 1.53
C LEU A 29 6.06 -4.96 3.01
N ARG A 30 5.14 -4.21 3.60
CA ARG A 30 5.13 -3.87 5.02
C ARG A 30 4.42 -4.98 5.80
N GLU A 31 5.14 -6.03 6.14
CA GLU A 31 4.57 -7.25 6.74
C GLU A 31 4.06 -7.04 8.18
N ASP A 32 4.63 -6.08 8.91
CA ASP A 32 4.33 -5.86 10.32
C ASP A 32 2.99 -5.12 10.58
N VAL A 33 2.33 -4.63 9.52
CA VAL A 33 1.11 -3.82 9.64
C VAL A 33 0.08 -4.21 8.60
N CYS A 34 -1.08 -4.67 9.07
CA CYS A 34 -2.26 -4.91 8.24
C CYS A 34 -3.53 -4.67 9.06
N GLY A 35 -4.63 -4.38 8.37
CA GLY A 35 -5.92 -4.25 9.04
C GLY A 35 -6.35 -5.58 9.66
N ALA A 36 -6.80 -5.53 10.92
CA ALA A 36 -7.34 -6.69 11.62
C ALA A 36 -8.71 -7.10 11.01
N GLY A 37 -9.21 -8.30 11.31
CA GLY A 37 -10.53 -8.76 10.85
C GLY A 37 -10.57 -10.26 10.57
N GLN A 38 -11.78 -10.80 10.32
CA GLN A 38 -11.95 -12.19 9.88
C GLN A 38 -11.14 -12.45 8.61
N TRP A 39 -11.19 -11.49 7.69
CA TRP A 39 -10.35 -11.41 6.51
C TRP A 39 -9.35 -10.29 6.72
N ARG A 40 -8.10 -10.66 7.04
CA ARG A 40 -7.00 -9.71 7.24
C ARG A 40 -6.91 -8.74 6.04
N GLY A 41 -6.81 -7.45 6.33
CA GLY A 41 -6.64 -6.40 5.31
C GLY A 41 -5.37 -6.59 4.47
N GLY A 42 -5.26 -5.86 3.36
CA GLY A 42 -4.07 -5.91 2.48
C GLY A 42 -2.78 -5.46 3.17
N LEU A 43 -1.63 -5.97 2.69
CA LEU A 43 -0.33 -5.44 3.12
C LEU A 43 -0.04 -4.15 2.37
N GLY A 44 0.50 -3.16 3.09
CA GLY A 44 1.08 -1.96 2.47
C GLY A 44 2.42 -2.25 1.79
N SER A 45 2.95 -1.29 1.03
CA SER A 45 4.30 -1.35 0.49
C SER A 45 5.21 -0.27 1.09
N VAL A 46 6.48 -0.59 1.30
CA VAL A 46 7.54 0.37 1.67
C VAL A 46 8.38 0.67 0.44
N ARG A 47 8.58 1.96 0.14
CA ARG A 47 9.51 2.44 -0.88
C ARG A 47 10.43 3.49 -0.27
N GLU A 48 11.73 3.30 -0.45
CA GLU A 48 12.74 4.26 -0.01
C GLU A 48 13.38 4.90 -1.24
N PHE A 49 13.31 6.23 -1.30
CA PHE A 49 13.85 7.01 -2.41
C PHE A 49 15.03 7.86 -1.94
N VAL A 50 16.10 7.83 -2.71
CA VAL A 50 17.29 8.66 -2.49
C VAL A 50 17.40 9.69 -3.61
N TYR A 51 17.54 10.96 -3.24
CA TYR A 51 17.85 12.04 -4.20
C TYR A 51 19.29 11.93 -4.67
N LEU A 52 19.48 11.94 -5.98
CA LEU A 52 20.81 11.94 -6.61
C LEU A 52 21.33 13.35 -6.90
N ASP A 53 20.44 14.34 -6.89
CA ASP A 53 20.71 15.77 -7.05
C ASP A 53 19.82 16.60 -6.09
N ASP A 54 20.06 17.90 -5.97
CA ASP A 54 19.25 18.81 -5.15
C ASP A 54 17.76 18.73 -5.53
N GLY A 55 16.89 18.48 -4.55
CA GLY A 55 15.46 18.28 -4.78
C GLY A 55 14.61 18.38 -3.52
N ALA A 56 13.29 18.29 -3.71
CA ALA A 56 12.30 18.31 -2.62
C ALA A 56 11.14 17.36 -2.94
N ALA A 57 10.48 16.87 -1.88
CA ALA A 57 9.26 16.06 -1.96
C ALA A 57 8.15 16.70 -1.13
N SER A 58 6.91 16.47 -1.58
CA SER A 58 5.69 16.68 -0.79
C SER A 58 4.91 15.37 -0.77
N VAL A 59 4.37 15.00 0.39
CA VAL A 59 3.56 13.79 0.56
C VAL A 59 2.18 14.20 1.06
N GLU A 60 1.14 13.69 0.42
CA GLU A 60 -0.25 13.80 0.87
C GLU A 60 -0.74 12.42 1.31
N GLY A 61 -1.36 12.35 2.48
CA GLY A 61 -1.94 11.12 3.01
C GLY A 61 -2.74 11.38 4.28
N ASP A 62 -3.69 10.50 4.56
CA ASP A 62 -4.62 10.63 5.70
C ASP A 62 -4.01 10.17 7.04
N GLY A 63 -2.73 9.76 7.04
CA GLY A 63 -1.93 9.58 8.25
C GLY A 63 -2.28 8.34 9.09
N ALA A 64 -2.78 7.25 8.50
CA ALA A 64 -2.93 5.99 9.24
C ALA A 64 -1.55 5.38 9.57
N PHE A 65 -1.17 5.42 10.86
CA PHE A 65 0.10 4.88 11.35
C PHE A 65 0.00 3.41 11.80
N GLU A 66 -1.20 3.00 12.21
CA GLU A 66 -1.57 1.64 12.63
C GLU A 66 -2.43 0.99 11.54
N GLY A 67 -2.48 -0.34 11.51
CA GLY A 67 -3.30 -1.07 10.55
C GLY A 67 -4.75 -0.60 10.64
N ASP A 68 -5.37 -0.34 9.49
CA ASP A 68 -6.75 0.12 9.41
C ASP A 68 -7.64 -0.79 10.26
N GLY A 69 -8.45 -0.20 11.14
CA GLY A 69 -9.27 -0.96 12.08
C GLY A 69 -10.11 -2.03 11.39
N ALA A 70 -10.38 -3.14 12.08
CA ALA A 70 -11.17 -4.22 11.52
C ALA A 70 -12.52 -3.69 11.00
N LEU A 71 -12.79 -3.95 9.72
CA LEU A 71 -14.15 -3.85 9.22
C LEU A 71 -14.99 -4.87 9.99
N GLU A 72 -16.14 -4.44 10.50
CA GLU A 72 -17.10 -5.34 11.14
C GLU A 72 -17.41 -6.50 10.19
N ASP A 73 -17.45 -7.72 10.74
CA ASP A 73 -17.79 -8.95 10.04
C ASP A 73 -19.10 -8.73 9.26
N ASP A 74 -19.03 -8.74 7.93
CA ASP A 74 -20.19 -8.57 7.05
C ASP A 74 -21.06 -9.82 6.98
N GLY A 75 -20.80 -10.81 7.83
CA GLY A 75 -21.60 -12.01 7.96
C GLY A 75 -21.45 -12.86 6.72
N ALA A 76 -20.30 -13.53 6.58
CA ALA A 76 -20.18 -14.61 5.62
C ALA A 76 -21.31 -15.63 5.88
N PRO A 77 -22.04 -16.10 4.83
CA PRO A 77 -23.06 -17.11 5.02
C PRO A 77 -22.42 -18.35 5.63
N GLU A 78 -23.00 -18.84 6.74
CA GLU A 78 -22.58 -20.09 7.34
C GLU A 78 -22.58 -21.17 6.26
N THR A 79 -21.42 -21.75 5.97
CA THR A 79 -21.35 -22.94 5.14
C THR A 79 -21.98 -24.06 5.96
N ASP A 80 -23.23 -24.37 5.64
CA ASP A 80 -23.92 -25.56 6.12
C ASP A 80 -23.15 -26.81 5.63
N GLU A 81 -22.17 -27.26 6.41
CA GLU A 81 -21.62 -28.61 6.29
C GLU A 81 -22.65 -29.59 6.83
N GLY A 82 -23.63 -29.92 5.99
CA GLY A 82 -24.74 -30.79 6.34
C GLY A 82 -25.43 -31.44 5.14
N ALA A 83 -24.72 -32.28 4.36
CA ALA A 83 -25.31 -33.38 3.59
C ALA A 83 -24.26 -34.41 3.14
#